data_AF-A0A5M8NXP4-F1
#
_entry.id   AF-A0A5M8NXP4-F1
#
_cell.length_a   1.000
_cell.length_b   1.000
_cell.length_c   1.000
_cell.angle_alpha   90.00
_cell.angle_beta   90.00
_cell.angle_gamma   90.00
#
_symmetry.space_group_name_H-M   'P 1'
#
loop_
_entity.id
_entity.type
_entity.pdbx_description
1 polymer ?
#
loop_
_entity_poly.entity_id
_entity_poly.type
_entity_poly.pdbx_seq_one_letter_code
_entity_poly.pdbx_strand_id
1 'polypeptide(L)'
;KERIFEPLGMNDTYFYLPPEKHNRLVKMYIHPAGQARCSIDTTTLEDYPLVADQPYHGGGAGLSGPIEDYAKFLQMILNKGTFNNHRILGRKTVELMLTNQITVENGYQFSLGFEILRNKEFLQKMVSPGSLRWGGAYQTQYVIDPKEELIILFYTNYKLGNFPVYDRYLISIYQALK
;
A
#
# COMPACT_ATOMS: atom_id res chain seq x y z
N LYS A 1 14.45 -9.35 4.57
CA LYS A 1 13.68 -10.60 4.70
C LYS A 1 13.51 -11.01 6.17
N GLU A 2 14.61 -11.28 6.88
CA GLU A 2 14.66 -11.81 8.25
C GLU A 2 13.87 -11.04 9.32
N ARG A 3 13.79 -9.71 9.21
CA ARG A 3 13.19 -8.87 10.29
C ARG A 3 11.73 -8.52 10.09
N ILE A 4 11.21 -8.65 8.86
CA ILE A 4 9.84 -8.24 8.52
C ILE A 4 9.14 -9.38 7.82
N PHE A 5 9.63 -9.79 6.65
CA PHE A 5 8.90 -10.73 5.80
C PHE A 5 8.74 -12.11 6.44
N GLU A 6 9.82 -12.71 6.92
CA GLU A 6 9.76 -14.04 7.54
C GLU A 6 8.91 -14.06 8.82
N PRO A 7 9.10 -13.16 9.79
CA PRO A 7 8.27 -13.10 11.00
C PRO A 7 6.78 -12.83 10.73
N LEU A 8 6.47 -12.13 9.64
CA LEU A 8 5.09 -11.85 9.23
C LEU A 8 4.51 -12.92 8.31
N GLY A 9 5.31 -13.90 7.86
CA GLY A 9 4.88 -14.90 6.89
C GLY A 9 4.58 -14.31 5.50
N MET A 10 5.29 -13.26 5.11
CA MET A 10 5.23 -12.63 3.78
C MET A 10 6.15 -13.38 2.80
N ASN A 11 5.76 -14.60 2.44
CA ASN A 11 6.62 -15.52 1.71
C ASN A 11 6.68 -15.23 0.20
N ASP A 12 5.86 -14.32 -0.30
CA ASP A 12 5.73 -13.99 -1.72
C ASP A 12 6.09 -12.53 -2.03
N THR A 13 6.83 -11.87 -1.15
CA THR A 13 7.26 -10.48 -1.30
C THR A 13 8.75 -10.39 -1.64
N TYR A 14 9.07 -9.76 -2.77
CA TYR A 14 10.42 -9.72 -3.34
C TYR A 14 10.75 -8.37 -3.96
N PHE A 15 12.04 -8.01 -3.96
CA PHE A 15 12.55 -7.01 -4.91
C PHE A 15 12.75 -7.62 -6.30
N TYR A 16 13.23 -8.86 -6.34
CA TYR A 16 13.43 -9.65 -7.56
C TYR A 16 12.75 -11.01 -7.39
N LEU A 17 11.79 -11.30 -8.26
CA LEU A 17 11.03 -12.54 -8.21
C LEU A 17 11.95 -13.72 -8.56
N PRO A 18 11.86 -14.83 -7.80
CA PRO A 18 12.60 -16.03 -8.17
C PRO A 18 12.03 -16.60 -9.49
N PRO A 19 12.87 -17.21 -10.35
CA PRO A 19 12.48 -17.64 -11.70
C PRO A 19 11.18 -18.45 -11.76
N GLU A 20 10.97 -19.34 -10.80
CA GLU A 20 9.79 -20.21 -10.71
C GLU A 20 8.47 -19.46 -10.43
N LYS A 21 8.53 -18.16 -10.09
CA LYS A 21 7.37 -17.29 -9.83
C LYS A 21 7.15 -16.23 -10.91
N HIS A 22 7.98 -16.17 -11.94
CA HIS A 22 7.89 -15.15 -12.99
C HIS A 22 6.51 -15.13 -13.66
N ASN A 23 5.87 -16.30 -13.83
CA ASN A 23 4.53 -16.44 -14.39
C ASN A 23 3.39 -15.84 -13.54
N ARG A 24 3.65 -15.49 -12.27
CA ARG A 24 2.69 -14.83 -11.39
C ARG A 24 2.71 -13.31 -11.52
N LEU A 25 3.71 -12.75 -12.21
CA LEU A 25 3.81 -11.30 -12.37
C LEU A 25 2.66 -10.80 -13.25
N VAL A 26 1.87 -9.91 -12.68
CA VAL A 26 0.75 -9.26 -13.35
C VAL A 26 1.26 -8.16 -14.27
N LYS A 27 0.70 -8.10 -15.48
CA LYS A 27 1.06 -7.09 -16.46
C LYS A 27 0.65 -5.70 -15.99
N MET A 28 1.45 -4.71 -16.34
CA MET A 28 1.07 -3.32 -16.13
C MET A 28 0.25 -2.83 -17.32
N TYR A 29 -0.75 -2.01 -17.02
CA TYR A 29 -1.62 -1.40 -18.01
C TYR A 29 -1.52 0.11 -17.93
N ILE A 30 -1.72 0.76 -19.07
CA ILE A 30 -1.85 2.21 -19.21
C ILE A 30 -3.09 2.51 -20.06
N HIS A 31 -3.68 3.69 -19.87
CA HIS A 31 -4.70 4.20 -20.79
C HIS A 31 -4.15 5.44 -21.50
N PRO A 32 -3.66 5.27 -22.74
CA PRO A 32 -3.12 6.39 -23.49
C PRO A 32 -4.20 7.46 -23.72
N ALA A 33 -3.78 8.73 -23.67
CA ALA A 33 -4.68 9.84 -23.94
C ALA A 33 -5.32 9.70 -25.33
N GLY A 34 -6.64 9.89 -25.41
CA GLY A 34 -7.39 9.79 -26.67
C GLY A 34 -7.69 8.37 -27.15
N GLN A 35 -7.32 7.33 -26.41
CA GLN A 35 -7.72 5.96 -26.72
C GLN A 35 -8.95 5.53 -25.91
N ALA A 36 -9.74 4.61 -26.47
CA ALA A 36 -10.94 4.08 -25.82
C ALA A 36 -10.67 2.83 -24.96
N ARG A 37 -9.47 2.25 -25.03
CA ARG A 37 -9.10 0.99 -24.36
C ARG A 37 -7.73 1.12 -23.71
N CYS A 38 -7.56 0.41 -22.59
CA CYS A 38 -6.25 0.23 -21.97
C CYS A 38 -5.36 -0.66 -22.85
N SER A 39 -4.05 -0.42 -22.79
CA SER A 39 -3.02 -1.26 -23.38
C SER A 39 -2.03 -1.71 -22.30
N ILE A 40 -1.23 -2.73 -22.59
CA ILE A 40 -0.07 -3.09 -21.76
C ILE A 40 0.93 -1.92 -21.83
N ASP A 41 1.64 -1.62 -20.74
CA ASP A 41 2.50 -0.43 -20.67
C ASP A 41 3.72 -0.50 -21.58
N THR A 42 4.59 -1.49 -21.65
CA THR A 42 5.84 -1.55 -22.48
C THR A 42 6.88 -0.41 -22.35
N THR A 43 6.53 0.77 -21.85
CA THR A 43 7.42 1.96 -21.75
C THR A 43 8.13 2.05 -20.40
N THR A 44 7.56 1.41 -19.40
CA THR A 44 8.17 1.25 -18.08
C THR A 44 8.89 -0.09 -18.02
N LEU A 45 9.81 -0.19 -17.07
CA LEU A 45 10.45 -1.45 -16.70
C LEU A 45 9.38 -2.37 -16.06
N GLU A 46 8.46 -2.90 -16.87
CA GLU A 46 7.36 -3.79 -16.45
C GLU A 46 7.91 -5.06 -15.80
N ASP A 47 9.03 -5.53 -16.36
CA ASP A 47 9.72 -6.74 -15.94
C ASP A 47 10.84 -6.45 -14.94
N TYR A 48 10.89 -5.26 -14.31
CA TYR A 48 11.92 -4.95 -13.31
C TYR A 48 12.09 -6.05 -12.24
N PRO A 49 11.03 -6.73 -11.74
CA PRO A 49 11.21 -7.78 -10.76
C PRO A 49 11.82 -9.05 -11.36
N LEU A 50 11.79 -9.21 -12.68
CA LEU A 50 12.33 -10.37 -13.39
C LEU A 50 13.83 -10.21 -13.71
N VAL A 51 14.34 -8.97 -13.70
CA VAL A 51 15.73 -8.64 -14.06
C VAL A 51 16.60 -8.61 -12.80
N ALA A 52 17.25 -9.74 -12.48
CA ALA A 52 18.08 -9.88 -11.29
C ALA A 52 19.49 -9.27 -11.40
N ASP A 53 19.86 -8.77 -12.59
CA ASP A 53 21.26 -8.53 -12.98
C ASP A 53 21.86 -7.23 -12.41
N GLN A 54 21.07 -6.45 -11.67
CA GLN A 54 21.46 -5.19 -11.02
C GLN A 54 20.75 -5.07 -9.67
N PRO A 55 21.28 -5.63 -8.55
CA PRO A 55 20.54 -5.75 -7.29
C PRO A 55 20.46 -4.39 -6.56
N TYR A 56 19.55 -3.54 -6.99
CA TYR A 56 19.16 -2.31 -6.31
C TYR A 56 17.89 -2.54 -5.49
N HIS A 57 18.01 -2.40 -4.17
CA HIS A 57 16.89 -2.50 -3.24
C HIS A 57 16.40 -1.10 -2.86
N GLY A 58 15.44 -0.57 -3.62
CA GLY A 58 14.88 0.76 -3.39
C GLY A 58 14.06 0.84 -2.11
N GLY A 59 14.39 1.78 -1.21
CA GLY A 59 13.62 2.00 0.01
C GLY A 59 12.21 2.60 -0.22
N GLY A 60 12.02 3.29 -1.35
CA GLY A 60 10.75 3.95 -1.70
C GLY A 60 9.92 3.24 -2.78
N ALA A 61 10.50 2.27 -3.50
CA ALA A 61 9.85 1.54 -4.60
C ALA A 61 10.59 0.23 -4.91
N GLY A 62 9.92 -0.67 -5.62
CA GLY A 62 10.54 -1.90 -6.16
C GLY A 62 10.17 -3.20 -5.43
N LEU A 63 9.27 -3.17 -4.45
CA LEU A 63 8.71 -4.41 -3.89
C LEU A 63 7.54 -4.90 -4.74
N SER A 64 7.56 -6.19 -5.05
CA SER A 64 6.50 -6.94 -5.71
C SER A 64 6.02 -8.05 -4.79
N GLY A 65 4.71 -8.18 -4.62
CA GLY A 65 4.10 -9.23 -3.81
C GLY A 65 2.57 -9.19 -3.85
N PRO A 66 1.91 -10.26 -3.36
CA PRO A 66 0.47 -10.34 -3.34
C PRO A 66 -0.14 -9.38 -2.29
N ILE A 67 -1.39 -9.00 -2.52
CA ILE A 67 -2.17 -8.15 -1.61
C ILE A 67 -2.22 -8.71 -0.18
N GLU A 68 -2.27 -10.04 -0.05
CA GLU A 68 -2.33 -10.76 1.22
C GLU A 68 -1.07 -10.56 2.08
N ASP A 69 0.12 -10.55 1.47
CA ASP A 69 1.36 -10.33 2.20
C ASP A 69 1.42 -8.91 2.74
N TYR A 70 1.00 -7.94 1.93
CA TYR A 70 0.94 -6.55 2.37
C TYR A 70 -0.12 -6.34 3.46
N ALA A 71 -1.24 -7.06 3.41
CA ALA A 71 -2.24 -7.06 4.48
C ALA A 71 -1.65 -7.48 5.84
N LYS A 72 -0.76 -8.48 5.87
CA LYS A 72 -0.07 -8.91 7.11
C LYS A 72 0.81 -7.80 7.68
N PHE A 73 1.52 -7.06 6.82
CA PHE A 73 2.29 -5.89 7.22
C PHE A 73 1.40 -4.80 7.82
N LEU A 74 0.29 -4.44 7.15
CA LEU A 74 -0.65 -3.44 7.67
C LEU A 74 -1.31 -3.91 8.97
N GLN A 75 -1.63 -5.19 9.10
CA GLN A 75 -2.20 -5.77 10.33
C GLN A 75 -1.23 -5.67 11.49
N MET A 76 0.08 -5.86 11.25
CA MET A 76 1.10 -5.64 12.28
C MET A 76 1.09 -4.20 12.80
N ILE A 77 0.91 -3.22 11.92
CA ILE A 77 0.80 -1.80 12.29
C ILE A 77 -0.48 -1.54 13.10
N LEU A 78 -1.63 -2.02 12.62
CA LEU A 78 -2.92 -1.89 13.31
C LEU A 78 -2.88 -2.52 14.72
N ASN A 79 -2.23 -3.67 14.84
CA ASN A 79 -1.99 -4.38 16.11
C ASN A 79 -0.85 -3.78 16.95
N LYS A 80 -0.39 -2.57 16.66
CA LYS A 80 0.63 -1.85 17.46
C LYS A 80 1.96 -2.62 17.56
N GLY A 81 2.40 -3.17 16.44
CA GLY A 81 3.72 -3.78 16.29
C GLY A 81 3.77 -5.30 16.37
N THR A 82 2.62 -5.98 16.39
CA THR A 82 2.54 -7.45 16.55
C THR A 82 1.67 -8.12 15.53
N PHE A 83 2.04 -9.32 15.10
CA PHE A 83 1.22 -10.16 14.23
C PHE A 83 1.48 -11.63 14.55
N ASN A 84 0.43 -12.44 14.64
CA ASN A 84 0.51 -13.88 14.97
C ASN A 84 1.49 -14.19 16.12
N ASN A 85 1.34 -13.52 17.27
CA ASN A 85 2.19 -13.66 18.47
C ASN A 85 3.67 -13.25 18.31
N HIS A 86 4.07 -12.68 17.17
CA HIS A 86 5.40 -12.13 16.95
C HIS A 86 5.38 -10.61 17.16
N ARG A 87 6.35 -10.09 17.93
CA ARG A 87 6.58 -8.64 18.06
C ARG A 87 7.67 -8.20 17.09
N ILE A 88 7.29 -7.35 16.14
CA ILE A 88 8.18 -6.78 15.13
C ILE A 88 8.64 -5.39 15.56
N LEU A 89 7.71 -4.57 16.06
CA LEU A 89 7.98 -3.21 16.55
C LEU A 89 7.49 -3.08 17.98
N GLY A 90 8.14 -2.26 18.80
CA GLY A 90 7.65 -1.91 20.13
C GLY A 90 6.34 -1.12 20.04
N ARG A 91 5.40 -1.36 20.96
CA ARG A 91 4.11 -0.62 20.98
C ARG A 91 4.32 0.90 21.00
N LYS A 92 5.23 1.39 21.86
CA LYS A 92 5.57 2.81 21.95
C LYS A 92 6.28 3.34 20.70
N THR A 93 7.05 2.50 20.01
CA THR A 93 7.64 2.83 18.72
C THR A 93 6.58 3.06 17.67
N VAL A 94 5.58 2.17 17.58
CA VAL A 94 4.46 2.35 16.65
C VAL A 94 3.64 3.58 17.00
N GLU A 95 3.31 3.80 18.28
CA GLU A 95 2.59 5.02 18.71
C GLU A 95 3.33 6.31 18.31
N LEU A 96 4.66 6.37 18.47
CA LEU A 96 5.46 7.51 18.04
C LEU A 96 5.56 7.62 16.51
N MET A 97 5.78 6.49 15.83
CA MET A 97 5.90 6.42 14.37
C MET A 97 4.67 6.98 13.67
N LEU A 98 3.49 6.81 14.28
CA LEU A 98 2.20 7.21 13.73
C LEU A 98 1.75 8.62 14.14
N THR A 99 2.58 9.40 14.86
CA THR A 99 2.30 10.83 15.07
C THR A 99 2.71 11.65 13.86
N ASN A 100 2.16 12.86 13.74
CA ASN A 100 2.58 13.81 12.71
C ASN A 100 4.04 14.25 12.94
N GLN A 101 4.87 14.14 11.91
CA GLN A 101 6.31 14.41 11.93
C GLN A 101 6.70 15.65 11.11
N ILE A 102 5.73 16.30 10.48
CA ILE A 102 5.96 17.47 9.63
C ILE A 102 5.10 18.65 10.06
N THR A 103 5.56 19.87 9.77
CA THR A 103 4.78 21.10 9.97
C THR A 103 4.54 21.74 8.62
N VAL A 104 3.29 21.74 8.16
CA VAL A 104 2.88 22.31 6.88
C VAL A 104 1.54 23.04 7.02
N GLU A 105 1.39 24.18 6.35
CA GLU A 105 0.29 25.13 6.58
C GLU A 105 -1.08 24.65 6.05
N ASN A 106 -1.10 23.75 5.06
CA ASN A 106 -2.34 23.23 4.47
C ASN A 106 -3.02 22.15 5.32
N GLY A 107 -2.48 21.83 6.50
CA GLY A 107 -2.95 20.77 7.40
C GLY A 107 -2.87 19.36 6.82
N TYR A 108 -2.04 19.16 5.81
CA TYR A 108 -1.49 17.86 5.46
C TYR A 108 -0.66 17.34 6.65
N GLN A 109 -0.72 16.04 6.92
CA GLN A 109 0.02 15.43 8.01
C GLN A 109 0.68 14.15 7.51
N PHE A 110 1.94 13.99 7.89
CA PHE A 110 2.74 12.85 7.50
C PHE A 110 3.47 12.29 8.71
N SER A 111 3.31 11.00 8.90
CA SER A 111 3.97 10.21 9.93
C SER A 111 5.24 9.58 9.37
N LEU A 112 5.92 8.75 10.15
CA LEU A 112 7.03 7.95 9.62
C LEU A 112 6.48 6.78 8.78
N GLY A 113 6.23 7.05 7.49
CA GLY A 113 5.85 6.05 6.49
C GLY A 113 4.40 6.10 6.01
N PHE A 114 3.57 6.99 6.56
CA PHE A 114 2.15 7.10 6.20
C PHE A 114 1.65 8.53 6.22
N GLU A 115 0.75 8.86 5.30
CA GLU A 115 -0.08 10.06 5.41
C GLU A 115 -1.14 9.85 6.50
N ILE A 116 -1.41 10.88 7.29
CA ILE A 116 -2.45 10.88 8.32
C ILE A 116 -3.66 11.65 7.81
N LEU A 117 -4.81 10.99 7.73
CA LEU A 117 -6.07 11.56 7.30
C LEU A 117 -6.72 12.41 8.40
N ARG A 118 -7.20 13.62 8.05
CA ARG A 118 -7.80 14.57 9.01
C ARG A 118 -9.16 15.12 8.56
N ASN A 119 -9.86 14.39 7.69
CA ASN A 119 -11.26 14.62 7.28
C ASN A 119 -11.51 15.99 6.62
N LYS A 120 -10.67 16.39 5.65
CA LYS A 120 -10.87 17.65 4.92
C LYS A 120 -11.73 17.50 3.66
N GLU A 121 -11.62 16.37 2.98
CA GLU A 121 -12.37 16.09 1.73
C GLU A 121 -13.55 15.14 1.97
N PHE A 122 -14.57 15.17 1.12
CA PHE A 122 -15.80 14.36 1.28
C PHE A 122 -15.51 12.87 1.49
N LEU A 123 -14.59 12.28 0.71
CA LEU A 123 -14.20 10.87 0.86
C LEU A 123 -13.46 10.61 2.18
N GLN A 124 -12.64 11.56 2.61
CA GLN A 124 -11.96 11.49 3.90
C GLN A 124 -12.92 11.66 5.07
N LYS A 125 -14.13 12.21 4.87
CA LYS A 125 -15.13 12.32 5.94
C LYS A 125 -15.73 10.97 6.35
N MET A 126 -15.74 9.99 5.43
CA MET A 126 -16.20 8.63 5.73
C MET A 126 -15.16 7.85 6.55
N VAL A 127 -13.87 8.13 6.32
CA VAL A 127 -12.76 7.52 7.04
C VAL A 127 -12.61 8.18 8.42
N SER A 128 -12.23 7.43 9.45
CA SER A 128 -12.03 8.02 10.77
C SER A 128 -10.84 9.00 10.77
N PRO A 129 -10.95 10.16 11.43
CA PRO A 129 -9.81 11.05 11.63
C PRO A 129 -8.66 10.32 12.33
N GLY A 130 -7.44 10.50 11.83
CA GLY A 130 -6.23 9.82 12.33
C GLY A 130 -5.91 8.51 11.61
N SER A 131 -6.76 8.06 10.69
CA SER A 131 -6.46 6.91 9.82
C SER A 131 -5.21 7.16 8.97
N LEU A 132 -4.50 6.07 8.66
CA LEU A 132 -3.25 6.10 7.92
C LEU A 132 -3.50 5.68 6.49
N ARG A 133 -2.82 6.31 5.52
CA ARG A 133 -2.88 5.88 4.12
C ARG A 133 -1.53 6.02 3.42
N TRP A 134 -1.41 5.29 2.32
CA TRP A 134 -0.42 5.53 1.27
C TRP A 134 -0.89 4.89 -0.03
N GLY A 135 -0.07 4.98 -1.07
CA GLY A 135 -0.35 4.35 -2.35
C GLY A 135 0.89 4.19 -3.21
N GLY A 136 0.75 3.45 -4.30
CA GLY A 136 1.78 3.24 -5.31
C GLY A 136 1.46 3.92 -6.63
N ALA A 137 2.48 4.13 -7.45
CA ALA A 137 2.36 4.75 -8.77
C ALA A 137 1.41 3.99 -9.73
N TYR A 138 1.17 2.70 -9.46
CA TYR A 138 0.32 1.83 -10.26
C TYR A 138 -1.08 1.64 -9.67
N GLN A 139 -1.58 2.64 -8.93
CA GLN A 139 -2.93 2.67 -8.37
C GLN A 139 -3.19 1.55 -7.34
N THR A 140 -2.14 1.11 -6.63
CA THR A 140 -2.31 0.43 -5.35
C THR A 140 -2.60 1.48 -4.28
N GLN A 141 -3.55 1.19 -3.40
CA GLN A 141 -3.97 2.09 -2.33
C GLN A 141 -4.24 1.27 -1.07
N TYR A 142 -4.05 1.86 0.10
CA TYR A 142 -4.51 1.28 1.34
C TYR A 142 -4.87 2.33 2.39
N VAL A 143 -5.71 1.91 3.33
CA VAL A 143 -6.06 2.65 4.54
C VAL A 143 -5.96 1.70 5.74
N ILE A 144 -5.40 2.20 6.84
CA ILE A 144 -5.53 1.60 8.17
C ILE A 144 -6.41 2.56 8.99
N ASP A 145 -7.56 2.08 9.45
CA ASP A 145 -8.45 2.81 10.36
C ASP A 145 -8.43 2.14 11.74
N PRO A 146 -7.64 2.66 12.69
CA PRO A 146 -7.56 2.07 14.04
C PRO A 146 -8.84 2.21 14.86
N LYS A 147 -9.74 3.14 14.51
CA LYS A 147 -10.99 3.36 15.25
C LYS A 147 -12.02 2.29 14.90
N GLU A 148 -12.08 1.93 13.62
CA GLU A 148 -12.96 0.87 13.10
C GLU A 148 -12.27 -0.52 13.10
N GLU A 149 -11.04 -0.62 13.62
CA GLU A 149 -10.21 -1.83 13.61
C GLU A 149 -10.09 -2.47 12.22
N LEU A 150 -9.96 -1.64 11.19
CA LEU A 150 -10.13 -2.01 9.80
C LEU A 150 -8.87 -1.72 8.97
N ILE A 151 -8.58 -2.62 8.03
CA ILE A 151 -7.61 -2.39 6.95
C ILE A 151 -8.33 -2.55 5.62
N ILE A 152 -8.12 -1.57 4.75
CA ILE A 152 -8.67 -1.57 3.39
C ILE A 152 -7.49 -1.56 2.43
N LEU A 153 -7.48 -2.51 1.50
CA LEU A 153 -6.51 -2.58 0.41
C LEU A 153 -7.24 -2.56 -0.92
N PHE A 154 -6.65 -1.89 -1.90
CA PHE A 154 -7.10 -1.86 -3.28
C PHE A 154 -5.87 -2.00 -4.18
N TYR A 155 -5.79 -3.09 -4.93
CA TYR A 155 -4.66 -3.38 -5.80
C TYR A 155 -5.08 -3.34 -7.26
N THR A 156 -4.33 -2.59 -8.04
CA THR A 156 -4.37 -2.63 -9.50
C THR A 156 -2.93 -2.54 -10.01
N ASN A 157 -2.74 -2.81 -11.30
CA ASN A 157 -1.48 -2.62 -11.99
C ASN A 157 -1.72 -1.68 -13.16
N TYR A 158 -2.21 -0.48 -12.82
CA TYR A 158 -2.64 0.49 -13.80
C TYR A 158 -1.94 1.82 -13.57
N LYS A 159 -1.09 2.21 -14.52
CA LYS A 159 -0.31 3.44 -14.49
C LYS A 159 -1.16 4.58 -15.03
N LEU A 160 -1.18 5.68 -14.26
CA LEU A 160 -1.65 7.01 -14.66
C LEU A 160 -3.02 7.04 -15.36
N GLY A 161 -4.02 7.54 -14.64
CA GLY A 161 -5.35 7.81 -15.18
C GLY A 161 -6.33 8.07 -14.04
N ASN A 162 -7.38 8.84 -14.31
CA ASN A 162 -8.46 9.00 -13.35
C ASN A 162 -9.23 7.68 -13.27
N PHE A 163 -8.98 6.90 -12.22
CA PHE A 163 -9.66 5.62 -12.00
C PHE A 163 -10.60 5.77 -10.80
N PRO A 164 -11.83 6.29 -10.99
CA PRO A 164 -12.74 6.64 -9.88
C PRO A 164 -13.33 5.41 -9.15
N VAL A 165 -12.78 4.22 -9.39
CA VAL A 165 -13.22 2.96 -8.79
C VAL A 165 -12.77 2.88 -7.34
N TYR A 166 -11.58 3.39 -7.00
CA TYR A 166 -11.07 3.34 -5.62
C TYR A 166 -11.99 4.07 -4.65
N ASP A 167 -12.44 5.27 -5.01
CA ASP A 167 -13.31 6.09 -4.16
C ASP A 167 -14.66 5.41 -3.91
N ARG A 168 -15.26 4.82 -4.96
CA ARG A 168 -16.51 4.06 -4.84
C ARG A 168 -16.33 2.82 -3.98
N TYR A 169 -15.24 2.08 -4.19
CA TYR A 169 -14.88 0.92 -3.40
C TYR A 169 -14.74 1.27 -1.91
N LEU A 170 -14.02 2.36 -1.61
CA LEU A 170 -13.84 2.84 -0.24
C LEU A 170 -15.17 3.21 0.41
N ILE A 171 -16.01 3.99 -0.29
CA ILE A 171 -17.35 4.35 0.21
C ILE A 171 -18.18 3.11 0.52
N SER A 172 -18.21 2.13 -0.39
CA SER A 172 -19.02 0.92 -0.22
C SER A 172 -18.62 0.11 1.00
N ILE A 173 -17.33 0.07 1.35
CA ILE A 173 -16.85 -0.60 2.57
C ILE A 173 -17.40 0.09 3.82
N TYR A 174 -17.21 1.42 3.94
CA TYR A 174 -17.67 2.16 5.12
C TYR A 174 -19.20 2.16 5.25
N GLN A 175 -19.94 2.16 4.14
CA GLN A 175 -21.41 2.02 4.17
C GLN A 175 -21.87 0.64 4.64
N ALA A 176 -21.02 -0.38 4.59
CA ALA A 176 -21.34 -1.73 5.02
C ALA A 176 -21.00 -1.99 6.50
N LEU A 177 -20.29 -1.08 7.17
CA LEU A 177 -20.06 -1.15 8.61
C LEU A 177 -21.40 -0.94 9.35
N LYS A 178 -21.65 -1.73 10.40
CA LYS A 178 -22.89 -1.73 11.18
C LYS A 178 -22.70 -1.08 12.54
#